data_AF-A0A7J4R0L6-F1
#
_entry.id   AF-A0A7J4R0L6-F1
#
_cell.length_a   1.000
_cell.length_b   1.000
_cell.length_c   1.000
_cell.angle_alpha   90.00
_cell.angle_beta   90.00
_cell.angle_gamma   90.00
#
_symmetry.space_group_name_H-M   'P 1'
#
loop_
_entity.id
_entity.type
_entity.pdbx_description
1 polymer ?
#
loop_
_entity_poly.entity_id
_entity_poly.type
_entity_poly.pdbx_seq_one_letter_code
_entity_poly.pdbx_strand_id
1 'polypeptide(L)'
;LNVNTIGPLRVSQVLWPLLQASNQGKIANISSLMGSIDDCMSGRSYAYRTSKTGLNMITKILAVEGKDHNITVTAYHPGWAKTDMGGERAPVPVSVSVKGLIGLIHKQDIAQSGRFFEYTGDELPW
;
A
#
# COMPACT_ATOMS: atom_id res chain seq x y z
N LEU A 1 4.44 7.62 -13.44
CA LEU A 1 3.11 7.17 -12.94
C LEU A 1 2.71 5.78 -13.43
N ASN A 2 2.97 5.42 -14.70
CA ASN A 2 2.56 4.11 -15.26
C ASN A 2 2.96 2.88 -14.42
N VAL A 3 4.15 2.89 -13.82
CA VAL A 3 4.66 1.75 -13.04
C VAL A 3 4.03 1.70 -11.65
N ASN A 4 4.25 2.71 -10.80
CA ASN A 4 3.85 2.66 -9.39
C ASN A 4 2.37 2.92 -9.12
N THR A 5 1.64 3.46 -10.09
CA THR A 5 0.24 3.91 -9.91
C THR A 5 -0.69 3.10 -10.80
N ILE A 6 -0.52 3.21 -12.12
CA ILE A 6 -1.42 2.56 -13.09
C ILE A 6 -1.16 1.05 -13.17
N GLY A 7 0.09 0.60 -12.99
CA GLY A 7 0.46 -0.81 -12.95
C GLY A 7 -0.34 -1.60 -11.92
N PRO A 8 -0.28 -1.25 -10.61
CA PRO A 8 -1.10 -1.87 -9.58
C PRO A 8 -2.59 -1.87 -9.88
N LEU A 9 -3.14 -0.75 -10.39
CA LEU A 9 -4.56 -0.69 -10.77
C LEU A 9 -4.92 -1.74 -11.83
N ARG A 10 -4.10 -1.84 -12.89
CA ARG A 10 -4.34 -2.83 -13.97
C ARG A 10 -4.28 -4.26 -13.45
N VAL A 11 -3.34 -4.57 -12.56
CA VAL A 11 -3.24 -5.90 -11.93
C VAL A 11 -4.50 -6.17 -11.11
N SER A 12 -4.92 -5.23 -10.26
CA SER A 12 -6.14 -5.36 -9.46
C SER A 12 -7.39 -5.57 -10.32
N GLN A 13 -7.54 -4.81 -11.41
CA GLN A 13 -8.68 -4.93 -12.33
C GLN A 13 -8.72 -6.28 -13.04
N VAL A 14 -7.58 -6.77 -13.53
CA VAL A 14 -7.51 -8.07 -14.22
C VAL A 14 -7.80 -9.23 -13.27
N LEU A 15 -7.34 -9.15 -12.02
CA LEU A 15 -7.56 -10.18 -11.01
C LEU A 15 -8.90 -10.04 -10.27
N TRP A 16 -9.67 -8.99 -10.53
CA TRP A 16 -10.90 -8.69 -9.82
C TRP A 16 -11.91 -9.84 -9.78
N PRO A 17 -12.19 -10.54 -10.90
CA PRO A 17 -13.13 -11.67 -10.87
C PRO A 17 -12.65 -12.82 -9.97
N LEU A 18 -11.34 -13.05 -9.88
CA LEU A 18 -10.76 -14.08 -9.01
C LEU A 18 -10.83 -13.67 -7.53
N LEU A 19 -10.67 -12.38 -7.24
CA LEU A 19 -10.83 -11.83 -5.90
C LEU A 19 -12.29 -11.92 -5.43
N GLN A 20 -13.26 -11.68 -6.32
CA GLN A 20 -14.68 -11.89 -6.02
C GLN A 20 -14.99 -13.36 -5.74
N ALA A 21 -14.42 -14.28 -6.53
CA ALA A 21 -14.63 -15.71 -6.37
C ALA A 21 -14.00 -16.31 -5.09
N SER A 22 -12.97 -15.68 -4.51
CA SER A 22 -12.31 -16.19 -3.31
C SER A 22 -13.11 -16.00 -2.02
N ASN A 23 -14.18 -15.18 -2.06
CA ASN A 23 -15.02 -14.80 -0.93
C ASN A 23 -14.28 -14.10 0.23
N GLN A 24 -12.97 -13.86 0.11
CA GLN A 24 -12.10 -13.14 1.07
C GLN A 24 -10.92 -12.50 0.30
N GLY A 25 -11.21 -11.68 -0.70
CA GLY A 25 -10.19 -11.05 -1.53
C GLY A 25 -9.35 -10.04 -0.75
N LYS A 26 -8.03 -10.05 -0.96
CA LYS A 26 -7.10 -9.09 -0.33
C LYS A 26 -6.19 -8.48 -1.38
N ILE A 27 -6.19 -7.15 -1.46
CA ILE A 27 -5.20 -6.38 -2.19
C ILE A 27 -4.37 -5.62 -1.17
N ALA A 28 -3.05 -5.82 -1.21
CA ALA A 28 -2.08 -5.12 -0.37
C ALA A 28 -1.14 -4.30 -1.26
N ASN A 29 -1.34 -2.98 -1.28
CA ASN A 29 -0.55 -2.07 -2.08
C ASN A 29 0.68 -1.61 -1.28
N ILE A 30 1.89 -1.94 -1.75
CA ILE A 30 3.13 -1.44 -1.14
C ILE A 30 3.33 0.03 -1.56
N SER A 31 2.91 0.94 -0.68
CA SER A 31 3.03 2.38 -0.84
C SER A 31 4.29 2.92 -0.13
N SER A 32 4.28 4.17 0.32
CA SER A 32 5.39 4.82 1.02
C SER A 32 4.86 6.00 1.83
N LEU A 33 5.47 6.28 2.99
CA LEU A 33 5.21 7.52 3.73
C LEU A 33 5.42 8.77 2.86
N MET A 34 6.33 8.71 1.88
CA MET A 34 6.51 9.80 0.89
C MET A 34 5.30 10.04 -0.02
N GLY A 35 4.32 9.14 -0.03
CA GLY A 35 3.03 9.32 -0.70
C GLY A 35 1.98 9.99 0.18
N SER A 36 2.26 10.20 1.48
CA SER A 36 1.39 10.95 2.38
C SER A 36 1.46 12.45 2.08
N ILE A 37 0.30 13.06 1.87
CA ILE A 37 0.13 14.50 1.71
C ILE A 37 0.25 15.20 3.07
N ASP A 38 -0.39 14.65 4.10
CA ASP A 38 -0.43 15.22 5.44
C ASP A 38 0.94 15.17 6.15
N ASP A 39 1.78 14.18 5.84
CA ASP A 39 3.17 14.06 6.33
C ASP A 39 4.20 14.77 5.43
N CYS A 40 3.76 15.47 4.36
CA CYS A 40 4.69 16.05 3.38
C CYS A 40 5.41 17.32 3.88
N MET A 41 6.38 17.13 4.78
CA MET A 41 7.18 18.21 5.39
C MET A 41 8.46 18.56 4.61
N SER A 42 8.71 17.90 3.48
CA SER A 42 9.92 18.10 2.65
C SER A 42 9.65 17.97 1.15
N GLY A 43 10.40 18.70 0.33
CA GLY A 43 10.25 18.71 -1.14
C GLY A 43 11.01 17.60 -1.89
N ARG A 44 11.08 17.75 -3.23
CA ARG A 44 11.75 16.87 -4.21
C ARG A 44 11.09 15.50 -4.39
N SER A 45 11.70 14.65 -5.23
CA SER A 45 11.20 13.31 -5.58
C SER A 45 9.78 13.33 -6.17
N TYR A 46 9.44 14.39 -6.91
CA TYR A 46 8.09 14.67 -7.41
C TYR A 46 7.43 13.46 -8.06
N ALA A 47 8.13 12.78 -8.97
CA ALA A 47 7.59 11.61 -9.67
C ALA A 47 7.32 10.43 -8.73
N TYR A 48 8.18 10.18 -7.74
CA TYR A 48 7.99 9.10 -6.77
C TYR A 48 6.85 9.41 -5.80
N ARG A 49 6.88 10.60 -5.18
CA ARG A 49 5.85 11.08 -4.25
C ARG A 49 4.47 11.04 -4.89
N THR A 50 4.30 11.73 -6.02
CA THR A 50 3.02 11.76 -6.74
C THR A 50 2.57 10.38 -7.20
N SER A 51 3.50 9.47 -7.53
CA SER A 51 3.13 8.10 -7.87
C SER A 51 2.58 7.30 -6.69
N LYS A 52 3.13 7.50 -5.49
CA LYS A 52 2.68 6.83 -4.27
C LYS A 52 1.41 7.47 -3.72
N THR A 53 1.26 8.79 -3.82
CA THR A 53 -0.01 9.48 -3.57
C THR A 53 -1.12 9.00 -4.51
N GLY A 54 -0.81 8.82 -5.80
CA GLY A 54 -1.77 8.24 -6.76
C GLY A 54 -2.17 6.80 -6.38
N LEU A 55 -1.21 5.99 -5.93
CA LEU A 55 -1.49 4.63 -5.45
C LEU A 55 -2.33 4.62 -4.16
N ASN A 56 -2.13 5.61 -3.29
CA ASN A 56 -2.95 5.84 -2.10
C ASN A 56 -4.41 6.13 -2.48
N MET A 57 -4.64 7.01 -3.47
CA MET A 57 -5.98 7.29 -3.97
C MET A 57 -6.62 6.05 -4.64
N ILE A 58 -5.86 5.28 -5.42
CA ILE A 58 -6.34 4.02 -5.99
C ILE A 58 -6.74 3.02 -4.90
N THR A 59 -5.96 2.93 -3.82
CA THR A 59 -6.30 2.10 -2.65
C THR A 59 -7.66 2.49 -2.08
N LYS A 60 -7.93 3.78 -1.92
CA LYS A 60 -9.23 4.28 -1.46
C LYS A 60 -10.37 3.94 -2.41
N ILE A 61 -10.19 4.16 -3.72
CA ILE A 61 -11.22 3.87 -4.74
C ILE A 61 -11.55 2.37 -4.74
N LEU A 62 -10.55 1.51 -4.85
CA LEU A 62 -10.75 0.06 -4.89
C LEU A 62 -11.31 -0.49 -3.56
N ALA A 63 -11.01 0.14 -2.42
CA ALA A 63 -11.61 -0.25 -1.14
C ALA A 63 -13.12 0.03 -1.09
N VAL A 64 -13.57 1.15 -1.69
CA VAL A 64 -14.99 1.47 -1.83
C VAL A 64 -15.66 0.46 -2.76
N GLU A 65 -15.07 0.18 -3.93
CA GLU A 65 -15.59 -0.81 -4.89
C GLU A 65 -15.61 -2.24 -4.32
N GLY A 66 -14.61 -2.60 -3.52
CA GLY A 66 -14.46 -3.94 -2.96
C GLY A 66 -15.42 -4.26 -1.81
N LYS A 67 -16.03 -3.24 -1.19
CA LYS A 67 -16.87 -3.40 0.00
C LYS A 67 -18.04 -4.37 -0.21
N ASP A 68 -18.73 -4.25 -1.35
CA ASP A 68 -19.89 -5.08 -1.68
C ASP A 68 -19.51 -6.49 -2.14
N HIS A 69 -18.20 -6.76 -2.28
CA HIS A 69 -17.65 -8.01 -2.78
C HIS A 69 -16.78 -8.75 -1.75
N ASN A 70 -16.75 -8.29 -0.51
CA ASN A 70 -15.84 -8.78 0.54
C ASN A 70 -14.36 -8.79 0.09
N ILE A 71 -13.97 -7.76 -0.67
CA ILE A 71 -12.59 -7.51 -1.08
C ILE A 71 -12.05 -6.36 -0.24
N THR A 72 -10.94 -6.62 0.44
CA THR A 72 -10.25 -5.65 1.27
C THR A 72 -9.06 -5.09 0.51
N VAL A 73 -8.82 -3.78 0.62
CA VAL A 73 -7.73 -3.11 -0.10
C VAL A 73 -7.01 -2.17 0.86
N THR A 74 -5.73 -2.38 1.11
CA THR A 74 -4.98 -1.60 2.10
C THR A 74 -3.63 -1.17 1.55
N ALA A 75 -3.18 0.03 1.90
CA ALA A 75 -1.85 0.53 1.55
C ALA A 75 -0.89 0.30 2.71
N TYR A 76 0.36 -0.01 2.40
CA TYR A 76 1.39 -0.27 3.40
C TYR A 76 2.69 0.49 3.11
N HIS A 77 3.22 1.18 4.11
CA HIS A 77 4.57 1.70 4.10
C HIS A 77 5.51 0.63 4.68
N PRO A 78 6.49 0.12 3.91
CA PRO A 78 7.42 -0.90 4.39
C PRO A 78 8.46 -0.40 5.41
N GLY A 79 8.42 0.87 5.82
CA GLY A 79 9.56 1.55 6.43
C GLY A 79 10.62 1.90 5.38
N TRP A 80 11.68 2.60 5.81
CA TRP A 80 12.87 2.80 4.97
C TRP A 80 13.77 1.56 5.06
N ALA A 81 13.53 0.61 4.15
CA ALA A 81 14.15 -0.72 4.15
C ALA A 81 15.50 -0.80 3.40
N LYS A 82 16.45 -1.58 3.94
CA LYS A 82 17.79 -1.87 3.40
C LYS A 82 17.74 -2.69 2.10
N THR A 83 17.44 -2.01 1.01
CA THR A 83 17.35 -2.53 -0.36
C THR A 83 18.18 -1.64 -1.29
N ASP A 84 18.34 -2.01 -2.55
CA ASP A 84 18.99 -1.15 -3.55
C ASP A 84 18.35 0.24 -3.64
N MET A 85 17.01 0.32 -3.54
CA MET A 85 16.28 1.59 -3.55
C MET A 85 16.43 2.38 -2.24
N GLY A 86 16.55 1.69 -1.11
CA GLY A 86 16.70 2.33 0.21
C GLY A 86 18.14 2.80 0.49
N GLY A 87 19.13 2.12 -0.09
CA GLY A 87 20.55 2.35 0.17
C GLY A 87 21.01 1.89 1.56
N GLU A 88 22.31 1.99 1.81
CA GLU A 88 22.96 1.48 3.02
C GLU A 88 22.51 2.17 4.32
N ARG A 89 22.04 3.42 4.20
CA ARG A 89 21.58 4.25 5.33
C ARG A 89 20.16 3.92 5.77
N ALA A 90 19.43 3.08 5.03
CA ALA A 90 18.10 2.66 5.41
C ALA A 90 18.12 1.96 6.77
N PRO A 91 17.33 2.37 7.76
CA PRO A 91 17.41 1.81 9.11
C PRO A 91 16.79 0.42 9.23
N VAL A 92 15.78 0.09 8.40
CA VAL A 92 14.97 -1.11 8.60
C VAL A 92 15.56 -2.31 7.82
N PRO A 93 15.91 -3.43 8.49
CA PRO A 93 16.26 -4.66 7.79
C PRO A 93 15.06 -5.20 6.99
N VAL A 94 15.31 -5.73 5.78
CA VAL A 94 14.25 -6.27 4.91
C VAL A 94 13.43 -7.35 5.61
N SER A 95 14.08 -8.24 6.35
CA SER A 95 13.40 -9.31 7.10
C SER A 95 12.42 -8.78 8.14
N VAL A 96 12.73 -7.65 8.78
CA VAL A 96 11.85 -6.99 9.77
C VAL A 96 10.66 -6.35 9.08
N SER A 97 10.91 -5.59 8.00
CA SER A 97 9.86 -4.97 7.19
C SER A 97 8.86 -6.01 6.67
N VAL A 98 9.36 -7.07 6.01
CA VAL A 98 8.52 -8.13 5.42
C VAL A 98 7.74 -8.88 6.49
N LYS A 99 8.35 -9.22 7.63
CA LYS A 99 7.67 -9.90 8.73
C LYS A 99 6.48 -9.08 9.26
N GLY A 100 6.68 -7.77 9.43
CA GLY A 100 5.61 -6.85 9.84
C GLY A 100 4.47 -6.80 8.82
N LEU A 101 4.80 -6.57 7.56
CA LEU A 101 3.83 -6.51 6.46
C LEU A 101 3.00 -7.79 6.31
N ILE A 102 3.64 -8.96 6.29
CA ILE A 102 2.94 -10.24 6.19
C ILE A 102 1.98 -10.43 7.37
N GLY A 103 2.41 -10.06 8.58
CA GLY A 103 1.54 -10.09 9.76
C GLY A 103 0.29 -9.21 9.63
N LEU A 104 0.44 -8.01 9.06
CA LEU A 104 -0.69 -7.09 8.81
C LEU A 104 -1.61 -7.60 7.69
N ILE A 105 -1.04 -8.07 6.58
CA ILE A 105 -1.82 -8.58 5.43
C ILE A 105 -2.66 -9.80 5.84
N HIS A 106 -2.11 -10.69 6.68
CA HIS A 106 -2.88 -11.82 7.21
C HIS A 106 -4.08 -11.37 8.06
N LYS A 107 -3.91 -10.30 8.84
CA LYS A 107 -4.96 -9.73 9.71
C LYS A 107 -5.92 -8.77 8.99
N GLN A 108 -5.61 -8.37 7.76
CA GLN A 108 -6.41 -7.45 6.96
C GLN A 108 -7.88 -7.87 6.92
N ASP A 109 -8.76 -6.97 7.32
CA ASP A 109 -10.20 -7.13 7.35
C ASP A 109 -10.92 -5.92 6.71
N ILE A 110 -12.27 -5.97 6.71
CA ILE A 110 -13.08 -4.91 6.10
C ILE A 110 -12.98 -3.57 6.84
N ALA A 111 -12.72 -3.59 8.16
CA ALA A 111 -12.55 -2.38 8.97
C ALA A 111 -11.19 -1.70 8.73
N GLN A 112 -10.23 -2.46 8.20
CA GLN A 112 -8.92 -1.98 7.77
C GLN A 112 -8.86 -1.61 6.28
N SER A 113 -9.91 -1.92 5.51
CA SER A 113 -9.97 -1.61 4.08
C SER A 113 -10.00 -0.09 3.85
N GLY A 114 -9.27 0.36 2.85
CA GLY A 114 -9.10 1.76 2.49
C GLY A 114 -8.29 2.56 3.49
N ARG A 115 -7.38 1.94 4.26
CA ARG A 115 -6.49 2.62 5.21
C ARG A 115 -5.03 2.46 4.82
N PHE A 116 -4.15 3.18 5.51
CA PHE A 116 -2.72 3.21 5.24
C PHE A 116 -1.94 2.91 6.52
N PHE A 117 -1.07 1.90 6.49
CA PHE A 117 -0.34 1.49 7.69
C PHE A 117 1.16 1.41 7.46
N GLU A 118 1.94 1.65 8.51
CA GLU A 118 3.35 1.29 8.57
C GLU A 118 3.52 -0.22 8.84
N TYR A 119 4.67 -0.78 8.48
CA TYR A 119 5.01 -2.19 8.74
C TYR A 119 4.94 -2.58 10.23
N THR A 120 4.99 -1.61 11.14
CA THR A 120 4.80 -1.79 12.60
C THR A 120 3.33 -1.99 13.00
N GLY A 121 2.40 -1.58 12.13
CA GLY A 121 0.96 -1.61 12.37
C GLY A 121 0.34 -0.25 12.70
N ASP A 122 1.16 0.79 12.86
CA ASP A 122 0.68 2.15 13.09
C ASP A 122 -0.07 2.67 11.85
N GLU A 123 -1.23 3.30 12.06
CA GLU A 123 -1.94 3.97 10.96
C GLU A 123 -1.23 5.26 10.60
N LEU A 124 -1.05 5.48 9.30
CA LEU A 124 -0.43 6.66 8.74
C LEU A 124 -1.49 7.59 8.15
N PRO A 125 -1.29 8.91 8.21
CA PRO A 125 -2.16 9.85 7.53
C PRO A 125 -1.97 9.77 6.01
N TRP A 126 -2.93 10.29 5.25
CA TRP A 126 -2.92 10.20 3.78
C TRP A 126 -1.98 11.18 3.11
#